data_AF-A0A3B9MK44-F1
#
_entry.id   AF-A0A3B9MK44-F1
#
_cell.length_a   1.000
_cell.length_b   1.000
_cell.length_c   1.000
_cell.angle_alpha   90.00
_cell.angle_beta   90.00
_cell.angle_gamma   90.00
#
_symmetry.space_group_name_H-M   'P 1'
#
loop_
_entity.id
_entity.type
_entity.pdbx_description
1 polymer ?
#
loop_
_entity_poly.entity_id
_entity_poly.type
_entity_poly.pdbx_seq_one_letter_code
_entity_poly.pdbx_strand_id
1 'polypeptide(L)'
;MTDALDKATAVALLNEILETELAGVVRYTHYALMVFGYSRIPIVSWLRGEATTCLMHANEAGELVTHLGEHPSLKIGALLETHKHGMNDILLESLEAERTGLELYKRLYELVKDRSVLLEDYARKMIAEEETHLGEVNKMLRKPGEITQFPTGG
;
A
#
# COMPACT_ATOMS: atom_id res chain seq x y z
N MET A 1 19.35 -12.88 24.30
CA MET A 1 18.60 -11.78 24.92
C MET A 1 17.80 -11.15 23.80
N THR A 2 16.48 -11.23 23.85
CA THR A 2 15.62 -10.50 22.90
C THR A 2 15.80 -9.02 23.18
N ASP A 3 16.32 -8.27 22.21
CA ASP A 3 16.41 -6.81 22.31
C ASP A 3 15.01 -6.24 22.52
N ALA A 4 14.87 -5.30 23.44
CA ALA A 4 13.61 -4.60 23.64
C ALA A 4 13.22 -3.84 22.36
N LEU A 5 11.92 -3.86 22.01
CA LEU A 5 11.39 -3.09 20.89
C LEU A 5 11.69 -1.60 21.05
N ASP A 6 12.29 -0.97 20.02
CA ASP A 6 12.34 0.49 19.93
C ASP A 6 10.95 1.02 19.56
N LYS A 7 10.16 1.30 20.60
CA LYS A 7 8.78 1.79 20.47
C LYS A 7 8.71 3.09 19.66
N ALA A 8 9.64 4.03 19.87
CA ALA A 8 9.58 5.33 19.20
C ALA A 8 9.77 5.19 17.70
N THR A 9 10.74 4.37 17.28
CA THR A 9 10.97 4.07 15.87
C THR A 9 9.82 3.28 15.26
N ALA A 10 9.22 2.32 16.00
CA ALA A 10 8.08 1.56 15.52
C ALA A 10 6.85 2.44 15.29
N VAL A 11 6.56 3.35 16.21
CA VAL A 11 5.44 4.30 16.10
C VAL A 11 5.66 5.28 14.94
N ALA A 12 6.88 5.77 14.76
CA ALA A 12 7.20 6.65 13.62
C ALA A 12 6.94 5.94 12.29
N LEU A 13 7.34 4.68 12.17
CA LEU A 13 7.14 3.89 10.96
C LEU A 13 5.68 3.49 10.73
N LEU A 14 4.93 3.14 11.79
CA LEU A 14 3.49 2.90 11.70
C LEU A 14 2.73 4.17 11.26
N ASN A 15 3.17 5.36 11.69
CA ASN A 15 2.63 6.62 11.20
C ASN A 15 2.99 6.88 9.73
N GLU A 16 4.21 6.57 9.30
CA GLU A 16 4.60 6.65 7.88
C GLU A 16 3.73 5.73 6.99
N ILE A 17 3.44 4.52 7.48
CA ILE A 17 2.51 3.57 6.85
C ILE A 17 1.09 4.16 6.80
N LEU A 18 0.55 4.60 7.94
CA LEU A 18 -0.78 5.22 8.02
C LEU A 18 -0.94 6.37 7.02
N GLU A 19 0.04 7.27 6.96
CA GLU A 19 0.04 8.41 6.02
C GLU A 19 0.05 7.93 4.56
N THR A 20 0.82 6.89 4.25
CA THR A 20 0.92 6.29 2.91
C THR A 20 -0.39 5.62 2.49
N GLU A 21 -1.02 4.87 3.38
CA GLU A 21 -2.29 4.21 3.13
C GLU A 21 -3.43 5.22 2.94
N LEU A 22 -3.48 6.29 3.76
CA LEU A 22 -4.43 7.38 3.56
C LEU A 22 -4.22 8.08 2.20
N ALA A 23 -2.97 8.23 1.74
CA ALA A 23 -2.69 8.71 0.40
C ALA A 23 -3.21 7.73 -0.67
N GLY A 24 -3.12 6.42 -0.44
CA GLY A 24 -3.73 5.37 -1.27
C GLY A 24 -5.25 5.54 -1.40
N VAL A 25 -5.96 5.79 -0.29
CA VAL A 25 -7.41 6.04 -0.29
C VAL A 25 -7.77 7.18 -1.25
N VAL A 26 -7.07 8.32 -1.12
CA VAL A 26 -7.30 9.50 -1.95
C VAL A 26 -6.98 9.21 -3.42
N ARG A 27 -5.83 8.59 -3.68
CA ARG A 27 -5.34 8.27 -5.03
C ARG A 27 -6.30 7.35 -5.79
N TYR A 28 -6.67 6.22 -5.20
CA TYR A 28 -7.54 5.24 -5.83
C TYR A 28 -8.98 5.76 -6.01
N THR A 29 -9.46 6.56 -5.06
CA THR A 29 -10.73 7.28 -5.20
C THR A 29 -10.68 8.24 -6.38
N HIS A 30 -9.58 8.98 -6.53
CA HIS A 30 -9.38 9.91 -7.63
C HIS A 30 -9.29 9.20 -8.99
N TYR A 31 -8.44 8.18 -9.12
CA TYR A 31 -8.30 7.40 -10.36
C TYR A 31 -9.63 6.82 -10.83
N ALA A 32 -10.48 6.34 -9.91
CA ALA A 32 -11.79 5.81 -10.26
C ALA A 32 -12.71 6.84 -10.96
N LEU A 33 -12.49 8.14 -10.75
CA LEU A 33 -13.21 9.22 -11.43
C LEU A 33 -12.68 9.48 -12.84
N MET A 34 -11.42 9.12 -13.09
CA MET A 34 -10.69 9.44 -14.31
C MET A 34 -10.70 8.32 -15.35
N VAL A 35 -11.43 7.22 -15.09
CA VAL A 35 -11.60 6.11 -16.04
C VAL A 35 -12.83 6.33 -16.93
N PHE A 36 -12.55 6.44 -18.23
CA PHE A 36 -13.55 6.62 -19.29
C PHE A 36 -13.59 5.42 -20.26
N GLY A 37 -14.65 5.34 -21.08
CA GLY A 37 -14.79 4.31 -22.10
C GLY A 37 -15.59 3.07 -21.68
N TYR A 38 -15.75 2.11 -22.60
CA TYR A 38 -16.65 0.97 -22.44
C TYR A 38 -16.18 -0.05 -21.39
N SER A 39 -14.88 -0.13 -21.11
CA SER A 39 -14.28 -1.04 -20.12
C SER A 39 -14.34 -0.52 -18.68
N ARG A 40 -14.92 0.67 -18.44
CA ARG A 40 -14.81 1.35 -17.15
C ARG A 40 -15.45 0.64 -15.96
N ILE A 41 -16.53 -0.10 -16.17
CA ILE A 41 -17.31 -0.70 -15.05
C ILE A 41 -16.43 -1.58 -14.15
N PRO A 42 -15.74 -2.62 -14.69
CA PRO A 42 -14.87 -3.46 -13.86
C PRO A 42 -13.66 -2.69 -13.30
N ILE A 43 -13.07 -1.78 -14.08
CA ILE A 43 -11.89 -1.02 -13.65
C ILE A 43 -12.22 -0.08 -12.48
N VAL A 44 -13.33 0.66 -12.58
CA VAL A 44 -13.79 1.56 -11.51
C VAL A 44 -14.16 0.77 -10.26
N SER A 45 -14.74 -0.42 -10.42
CA SER A 45 -15.02 -1.31 -9.29
C SER A 45 -13.73 -1.76 -8.61
N TRP A 46 -12.71 -2.13 -9.38
CA TRP A 46 -11.41 -2.53 -8.85
C TRP A 46 -10.74 -1.37 -8.09
N LEU A 47 -10.61 -0.19 -8.71
CA LEU A 47 -9.99 0.99 -8.07
C LEU A 47 -10.71 1.39 -6.77
N ARG A 48 -12.04 1.32 -6.72
CA ARG A 48 -12.79 1.57 -5.46
C ARG A 48 -12.56 0.49 -4.40
N GLY A 49 -12.31 -0.74 -4.85
CA GLY A 49 -11.86 -1.83 -3.99
C GLY A 49 -10.52 -1.49 -3.35
N GLU A 50 -9.52 -1.13 -4.16
CA GLU A 50 -8.19 -0.72 -3.66
C GLU A 50 -8.28 0.45 -2.67
N ALA A 51 -9.11 1.47 -2.96
CA ALA A 51 -9.34 2.57 -2.01
C ALA A 51 -9.92 2.10 -0.66
N THR A 52 -10.76 1.06 -0.67
CA THR A 52 -11.33 0.46 0.54
C THR A 52 -10.27 -0.34 1.29
N THR A 53 -9.43 -1.09 0.57
CA THR A 53 -8.29 -1.83 1.12
C THR A 53 -7.30 -0.89 1.80
N CYS A 54 -6.88 0.20 1.15
CA CYS A 54 -6.02 1.21 1.78
C CYS A 54 -6.63 1.81 3.05
N LEU A 55 -7.95 2.04 3.08
CA LEU A 55 -8.61 2.54 4.29
C LEU A 55 -8.55 1.51 5.42
N MET A 56 -8.71 0.22 5.12
CA MET A 56 -8.54 -0.84 6.10
C MET A 56 -7.11 -0.87 6.64
N HIS A 57 -6.10 -0.81 5.77
CA HIS A 57 -4.69 -0.81 6.15
C HIS A 57 -4.33 0.40 7.03
N ALA A 58 -4.82 1.59 6.66
CA ALA A 58 -4.68 2.80 7.45
C ALA A 58 -5.27 2.62 8.85
N ASN A 59 -6.49 2.08 8.96
CA ASN A 59 -7.12 1.84 10.25
C ASN A 59 -6.30 0.84 11.09
N GLU A 60 -5.83 -0.26 10.51
CA GLU A 60 -5.00 -1.23 11.23
C GLU A 60 -3.69 -0.62 11.75
N ALA A 61 -2.98 0.17 10.93
CA ALA A 61 -1.77 0.87 11.35
C ALA A 61 -2.05 1.87 12.47
N GLY A 62 -3.15 2.65 12.35
CA GLY A 62 -3.58 3.61 13.36
C GLY A 62 -3.94 2.95 14.70
N GLU A 63 -4.64 1.82 14.67
CA GLU A 63 -4.95 1.03 15.88
C GLU A 63 -3.68 0.49 16.54
N LEU A 64 -2.65 0.14 15.78
CA LEU A 64 -1.36 -0.27 16.36
C LEU A 64 -0.60 0.91 16.99
N VAL A 65 -0.70 2.11 16.42
CA VAL A 65 -0.13 3.32 17.05
C VAL A 65 -0.79 3.59 18.40
N THR A 66 -2.12 3.55 18.46
CA THR A 66 -2.87 3.77 19.72
C THR A 66 -2.68 2.62 20.70
N HIS A 67 -2.53 1.38 20.23
CA HIS A 67 -2.18 0.22 21.05
C HIS A 67 -0.84 0.40 21.76
N LEU A 68 0.14 1.01 21.10
CA LEU A 68 1.43 1.37 21.71
C LEU A 68 1.33 2.60 22.63
N GLY A 69 0.15 3.20 22.77
CA GLY A 69 -0.11 4.36 23.64
C GLY A 69 0.37 5.69 23.06
N GLU A 70 0.49 5.79 21.73
CA GLU A 70 0.92 7.00 21.02
C GLU A 70 -0.22 7.59 20.18
N HIS A 71 -0.01 8.82 19.68
CA HIS A 71 -0.99 9.53 18.87
C HIS A 71 -0.81 9.20 17.36
N PRO A 72 -1.85 8.72 16.67
CA PRO A 72 -1.79 8.46 15.23
C PRO A 72 -1.70 9.77 14.44
N SER A 73 -0.94 9.77 13.36
CA SER A 73 -0.79 10.93 12.50
C SER A 73 -2.12 11.31 11.83
N LEU A 74 -2.35 12.61 11.66
CA LEU A 74 -3.45 13.16 10.86
C LEU A 74 -2.99 13.60 9.46
N LYS A 75 -1.73 13.38 9.11
CA LYS A 75 -1.18 13.76 7.80
C LYS A 75 -1.60 12.76 6.73
N ILE A 76 -1.45 13.19 5.48
CA ILE A 76 -1.57 12.34 4.30
C ILE A 76 -0.19 12.34 3.65
N GLY A 77 0.27 11.16 3.23
CA GLY A 77 1.53 10.98 2.52
C GLY A 77 1.52 11.62 1.13
N ALA A 78 2.59 11.40 0.37
CA ALA A 78 2.70 11.95 -0.98
C ALA A 78 1.58 11.43 -1.90
N LEU A 79 0.86 12.36 -2.54
CA LEU A 79 -0.15 12.06 -3.55
C LEU A 79 0.53 12.01 -4.92
N LEU A 80 1.00 10.83 -5.31
CA LEU A 80 1.51 10.61 -6.67
C LEU A 80 0.33 10.65 -7.65
N GLU A 81 0.35 11.63 -8.56
CA GLU A 81 -0.52 11.72 -9.73
C GLU A 81 0.26 12.49 -10.80
N THR A 82 0.40 11.94 -12.01
CA THR A 82 1.20 12.56 -13.09
C THR A 82 0.35 13.34 -14.10
N HIS A 83 -0.93 13.53 -13.83
CA HIS A 83 -1.97 14.01 -14.74
C HIS A 83 -2.16 13.19 -16.01
N LYS A 84 -1.59 11.98 -16.07
CA LYS A 84 -1.79 11.03 -17.17
C LYS A 84 -2.76 9.94 -16.74
N HIS A 85 -3.88 9.87 -17.44
CA HIS A 85 -5.03 9.06 -17.06
C HIS A 85 -5.29 7.91 -18.04
N GLY A 86 -4.29 7.55 -18.86
CA GLY A 86 -4.33 6.31 -19.60
C GLY A 86 -4.32 5.13 -18.62
N MET A 87 -5.01 4.04 -18.97
CA MET A 87 -5.05 2.86 -18.09
C MET A 87 -3.63 2.35 -17.75
N ASN A 88 -2.72 2.39 -18.73
CA ASN A 88 -1.32 2.02 -18.51
C ASN A 88 -0.63 2.96 -17.51
N ASP A 89 -0.86 4.27 -17.60
CA ASP A 89 -0.25 5.26 -16.69
C ASP A 89 -0.75 5.06 -15.26
N ILE A 90 -2.07 4.92 -15.09
CA ILE A 90 -2.69 4.63 -13.79
C ILE A 90 -2.12 3.35 -13.17
N LEU A 91 -1.97 2.28 -13.96
CA LEU A 91 -1.42 1.01 -13.45
C LEU A 91 0.07 1.10 -13.11
N LEU A 92 0.85 1.93 -13.82
CA LEU A 92 2.25 2.17 -13.47
C LEU A 92 2.36 2.97 -12.17
N GLU A 93 1.52 3.99 -11.98
CA GLU A 93 1.46 4.76 -10.74
C GLU A 93 0.98 3.90 -9.55
N SER A 94 0.00 3.02 -9.76
CA SER A 94 -0.41 1.99 -8.78
C SER A 94 0.75 1.05 -8.45
N LEU A 95 1.48 0.55 -9.45
CA LEU A 95 2.61 -0.35 -9.22
C LEU A 95 3.71 0.32 -8.38
N GLU A 96 3.97 1.60 -8.58
CA GLU A 96 4.91 2.39 -7.76
C GLU A 96 4.38 2.61 -6.34
N ALA A 97 3.07 2.83 -6.18
CA ALA A 97 2.41 2.93 -4.88
C ALA A 97 2.61 1.66 -4.06
N GLU A 98 2.27 0.49 -4.62
CA GLU A 98 2.37 -0.79 -3.90
C GLU A 98 3.81 -1.15 -3.55
N ARG A 99 4.78 -0.76 -4.40
CA ARG A 99 6.21 -0.92 -4.07
C ARG A 99 6.60 -0.08 -2.87
N THR A 100 6.12 1.15 -2.81
CA THR A 100 6.40 2.05 -1.71
C THR A 100 5.83 1.48 -0.40
N GLY A 101 4.57 1.02 -0.42
CA GLY A 101 3.93 0.35 0.73
C GLY A 101 4.68 -0.90 1.16
N LEU A 102 5.01 -1.80 0.22
CA LEU A 102 5.75 -3.03 0.50
C LEU A 102 7.09 -2.76 1.20
N GLU A 103 7.85 -1.76 0.75
CA GLU A 103 9.13 -1.43 1.39
C GLU A 103 8.95 -0.86 2.81
N LEU A 104 7.87 -0.14 3.09
CA LEU A 104 7.53 0.28 4.45
C LEU A 104 7.21 -0.91 5.36
N TYR A 105 6.42 -1.87 4.88
CA TYR A 105 6.10 -3.07 5.64
C TYR A 105 7.32 -3.98 5.87
N LYS A 106 8.21 -4.11 4.89
CA LYS A 106 9.51 -4.80 5.07
C LYS A 106 10.39 -4.12 6.11
N ARG A 107 10.48 -2.78 6.08
CA ARG A 107 11.18 -2.00 7.11
C ARG A 107 10.58 -2.26 8.49
N LEU A 108 9.25 -2.35 8.59
CA LEU A 108 8.56 -2.62 9.86
C LEU A 108 8.89 -4.03 10.35
N TYR A 109 8.81 -5.03 9.47
CA TYR A 109 9.17 -6.41 9.80
C TYR A 109 10.59 -6.50 10.35
N GLU A 110 11.59 -5.92 9.69
CA GLU A 110 12.98 -5.94 10.16
C GLU A 110 13.17 -5.24 11.51
N LEU A 111 12.38 -4.20 11.79
CA LEU A 111 12.40 -3.49 13.05
C LEU A 111 11.81 -4.32 14.20
N VAL A 112 10.79 -5.14 13.93
CA VAL A 112 10.01 -5.81 14.98
C VAL A 112 10.27 -7.31 15.09
N LYS A 113 10.96 -7.92 14.11
CA LYS A 113 11.27 -9.35 14.11
C LYS A 113 11.99 -9.76 15.40
N ASP A 114 11.57 -10.86 15.99
CA ASP A 114 12.09 -11.38 17.27
C ASP A 114 11.91 -10.42 18.47
N ARG A 115 11.20 -9.28 18.32
CA ARG A 115 11.00 -8.26 19.36
C ARG A 115 9.53 -8.05 19.74
N SER A 116 8.61 -8.22 18.79
CA SER A 116 7.16 -8.11 19.02
C SER A 116 6.39 -9.05 18.10
N VAL A 117 5.83 -10.12 18.66
CA VAL A 117 5.03 -11.10 17.90
C VAL A 117 3.85 -10.43 17.19
N LEU A 118 3.14 -9.54 17.88
CA LEU A 118 1.99 -8.83 17.32
C LEU A 118 2.37 -8.02 16.07
N LEU A 119 3.43 -7.20 16.18
CA LEU A 119 3.84 -6.36 15.06
C LEU A 119 4.53 -7.16 13.95
N GLU A 120 5.20 -8.26 14.30
CA GLU A 120 5.80 -9.16 13.33
C GLU A 120 4.74 -9.86 12.49
N ASP A 121 3.71 -10.43 13.12
CA ASP A 121 2.59 -11.08 12.43
C ASP A 121 1.83 -10.07 11.55
N TYR A 122 1.60 -8.86 12.06
CA TYR A 122 1.04 -7.77 11.27
C TYR A 122 1.90 -7.47 10.03
N ALA A 123 3.20 -7.22 10.21
CA ALA A 123 4.08 -6.87 9.09
C ALA A 123 4.17 -8.01 8.05
N ARG A 124 4.21 -9.27 8.48
CA ARG A 124 4.20 -10.44 7.57
C ARG A 124 2.90 -10.53 6.77
N LYS A 125 1.76 -10.31 7.41
CA LYS A 125 0.45 -10.28 6.74
C LYS A 125 0.43 -9.19 5.67
N MET A 126 0.81 -7.97 6.04
CA MET A 126 0.82 -6.84 5.11
C MET A 126 1.79 -7.04 3.95
N ILE A 127 2.99 -7.57 4.19
CA ILE A 127 3.95 -7.91 3.12
C ILE A 127 3.31 -8.89 2.11
N ALA A 128 2.62 -9.93 2.58
CA ALA A 128 1.99 -10.91 1.70
C ALA A 128 0.82 -10.30 0.89
N GLU A 129 0.04 -9.41 1.50
CA GLU A 129 -1.04 -8.68 0.84
C GLU A 129 -0.46 -7.75 -0.25
N GLU A 130 0.58 -6.97 0.05
CA GLU A 130 1.21 -6.08 -0.93
C GLU A 130 1.92 -6.82 -2.07
N GLU A 131 2.58 -7.95 -1.79
CA GLU A 131 3.12 -8.82 -2.85
C GLU A 131 2.01 -9.36 -3.76
N THR A 132 0.82 -9.60 -3.22
CA THR A 132 -0.36 -10.00 -4.00
C THR A 132 -0.88 -8.86 -4.85
N HIS A 133 -1.01 -7.64 -4.30
CA HIS A 133 -1.42 -6.45 -5.06
C HIS A 133 -0.47 -6.15 -6.21
N LEU A 134 0.84 -6.17 -5.95
CA LEU A 134 1.87 -6.05 -6.99
C LEU A 134 1.71 -7.09 -8.09
N GLY A 135 1.42 -8.33 -7.71
CA GLY A 135 1.15 -9.43 -8.65
C GLY A 135 -0.05 -9.15 -9.55
N GLU A 136 -1.15 -8.64 -9.00
CA GLU A 136 -2.37 -8.30 -9.75
C GLU A 136 -2.14 -7.12 -10.70
N VAL A 137 -1.59 -6.00 -10.21
CA VAL A 137 -1.27 -4.84 -11.07
C VAL A 137 -0.29 -5.23 -12.18
N ASN A 138 0.74 -6.03 -11.86
CA ASN A 138 1.68 -6.52 -12.86
C ASN A 138 1.00 -7.38 -13.93
N LYS A 139 0.00 -8.21 -13.59
CA LYS A 139 -0.78 -8.96 -14.58
C LYS A 139 -1.62 -8.02 -15.46
N MET A 140 -2.21 -6.99 -14.87
CA MET A 140 -3.04 -6.01 -15.60
C MET A 140 -2.23 -5.19 -16.62
N LEU A 141 -0.94 -5.00 -16.40
CA LEU A 141 -0.03 -4.32 -17.32
C LEU A 141 0.39 -5.16 -18.54
N ARG A 142 0.15 -6.48 -18.53
CA ARG A 142 0.57 -7.39 -19.61
C ARG A 142 -0.45 -7.42 -20.74
N LYS A 143 0.00 -7.75 -21.96
CA LYS A 143 -0.93 -8.02 -23.05
C LYS A 143 -1.60 -9.37 -22.87
N PRO A 144 -2.83 -9.58 -23.39
CA PRO A 144 -3.48 -10.89 -23.37
C PRO A 144 -2.58 -11.99 -23.95
N GLY A 145 -2.37 -13.06 -23.19
CA GLY A 145 -1.50 -14.18 -23.56
C GLY A 145 -0.04 -14.05 -23.13
N GLU A 146 0.40 -12.89 -22.63
CA GLU A 146 1.75 -12.73 -22.05
C GLU A 146 1.79 -13.26 -20.61
N ILE A 147 2.57 -14.31 -20.39
CA ILE A 147 2.74 -14.94 -19.05
C ILE A 147 3.96 -14.41 -18.29
N THR A 148 4.92 -13.83 -18.99
CA THR A 148 6.12 -13.24 -18.39
C THR A 148 5.76 -11.99 -17.61
N GLN A 149 6.45 -11.76 -16.48
CA GLN A 149 6.23 -10.58 -15.66
C GLN A 149 6.48 -9.31 -16.47
N PHE A 150 5.62 -8.30 -16.26
CA PHE A 150 5.82 -6.99 -16.88
C PHE A 150 7.18 -6.44 -16.41
N PRO A 151 8.06 -6.04 -17.33
CA PRO A 151 9.39 -5.56 -16.98
C PRO A 151 9.25 -4.24 -16.25
N THR A 152 9.55 -4.27 -14.97
CA THR A 152 9.62 -3.07 -14.18
C THR A 152 11.03 -2.53 -14.35
N GLY A 153 11.19 -1.42 -15.07
CA GLY A 153 12.49 -0.77 -15.23
C GLY A 153 13.17 -0.60 -13.86
N GLY A 154 14.46 -0.95 -13.81
CA GLY A 154 15.34 -0.65 -12.68
C GLY A 154 15.89 0.76 -12.73
#